data_AF-A0A951DNY6-F1
#
_entry.id   AF-A0A951DNY6-F1
#
_cell.length_a   1.000
_cell.length_b   1.000
_cell.length_c   1.000
_cell.angle_alpha   90.00
_cell.angle_beta   90.00
_cell.angle_gamma   90.00
#
_symmetry.space_group_name_H-M   'P 1'
#
loop_
_entity.id
_entity.type
_entity.pdbx_description
1 polymer ?
#
loop_
_entity_poly.entity_id
_entity_poly.type
_entity_poly.pdbx_seq_one_letter_code
_entity_poly.pdbx_strand_id
1 'polypeptide(L)'
;DDHGSFFRNANEPVYQDGLSEDMLKALDGVSHPVYWLSWNVKPFDSNEQLVADLSAHRQDLGRYLDEVSSVPAAQFRALSMPDRQTDSRDARLVSLARSRDHIRLNYTGSAPAYLNAAINSDPGWTVTVNGKPVQPVQSNFNDMLVPLPAGGGEVDFSYHSLKQDLFFDSRYLFVLAGLMTMGLLTWGVLAGARWMQMSEPSRAPSRNGLRQPSESIRADEPRPIPTSLAEPMSPD
;
A
#
# COMPACT_ATOMS: atom_id res chain seq x y z
N ASP A 1 -15.81 -11.67 0.95
CA ASP A 1 -15.90 -10.53 1.90
C ASP A 1 -14.69 -9.65 1.67
N ASP A 2 -14.84 -8.71 0.73
CA ASP A 2 -13.72 -8.11 -0.03
C ASP A 2 -13.56 -6.63 0.34
N HIS A 3 -13.37 -6.37 1.63
CA HIS A 3 -13.26 -5.03 2.17
C HIS A 3 -11.80 -4.60 2.27
N GLY A 4 -11.43 -3.64 1.42
CA GLY A 4 -10.21 -2.85 1.47
C GLY A 4 -10.14 -1.97 2.72
N SER A 5 -9.84 -2.62 3.84
CA SER A 5 -9.16 -2.10 5.02
C SER A 5 -7.98 -3.06 5.24
N PHE A 6 -6.98 -2.73 6.06
CA PHE A 6 -5.91 -3.66 6.43
C PHE A 6 -6.41 -4.86 7.27
N PHE A 7 -7.62 -5.35 7.01
CA PHE A 7 -8.10 -6.65 7.46
C PHE A 7 -7.37 -7.68 6.61
N ARG A 8 -6.38 -8.28 7.25
CA ARG A 8 -5.66 -9.43 6.73
C ARG A 8 -6.65 -10.53 6.33
N ASN A 9 -6.40 -11.21 5.23
CA ASN A 9 -7.29 -12.25 4.72
C ASN A 9 -7.33 -13.42 5.74
N ALA A 10 -8.51 -13.98 6.04
CA ALA A 10 -8.63 -15.13 6.94
C ALA A 10 -7.84 -16.37 6.47
N ASN A 11 -7.49 -16.40 5.18
CA ASN A 11 -6.58 -17.36 4.57
C ASN A 11 -5.10 -16.94 4.66
N GLU A 12 -4.70 -15.97 5.47
CA GLU A 12 -3.28 -15.70 5.69
C GLU A 12 -2.68 -16.76 6.63
N PRO A 13 -1.38 -17.12 6.45
CA PRO A 13 -0.70 -18.09 7.32
C PRO A 13 -0.84 -17.73 8.81
N VAL A 14 -0.75 -16.45 9.17
CA VAL A 14 -0.83 -15.95 10.55
C VAL A 14 -2.13 -16.32 11.28
N TYR A 15 -3.19 -16.67 10.54
CA TYR A 15 -4.49 -17.07 11.09
C TYR A 15 -4.76 -18.55 11.05
N GLN A 16 -3.82 -19.36 10.57
CA GLN A 16 -4.00 -20.80 10.52
C GLN A 16 -3.50 -21.43 11.81
N ASP A 17 -4.42 -22.04 12.56
CA ASP A 17 -4.07 -22.81 13.74
C ASP A 17 -3.15 -23.98 13.37
N GLY A 18 -2.13 -24.22 14.19
CA GLY A 18 -1.19 -25.33 14.03
C GLY A 18 0.08 -25.03 13.23
N LEU A 19 0.21 -23.84 12.62
CA LEU A 19 1.48 -23.43 12.01
C LEU A 19 2.52 -23.04 13.07
N SER A 20 3.74 -23.49 12.87
CA SER A 20 4.87 -23.08 13.71
C SER A 20 5.41 -21.70 13.32
N GLU A 21 6.12 -21.03 14.23
CA GLU A 21 6.70 -19.70 13.95
C GLU A 21 7.63 -19.69 12.72
N ASP A 22 8.38 -20.77 12.50
CA ASP A 22 9.26 -20.91 11.32
C ASP A 22 8.45 -21.04 10.02
N MET A 23 7.31 -21.74 10.07
CA MET A 23 6.39 -21.82 8.92
C MET A 23 5.74 -20.49 8.63
N LEU A 24 5.33 -19.77 9.68
CA LEU A 24 4.82 -18.41 9.53
C LEU A 24 5.87 -17.54 8.88
N LYS A 25 7.12 -17.51 9.37
CA LYS A 25 8.19 -16.70 8.74
C LYS A 25 8.48 -17.08 7.28
N ALA A 26 8.37 -18.36 6.94
CA ALA A 26 8.61 -18.83 5.58
C ALA A 26 7.50 -18.44 4.59
N LEU A 27 6.25 -18.36 5.06
CA LEU A 27 5.07 -18.08 4.25
C LEU A 27 4.55 -16.64 4.41
N ASP A 28 4.95 -15.94 5.46
CA ASP A 28 4.51 -14.59 5.78
C ASP A 28 5.33 -13.56 5.00
N GLY A 29 4.78 -13.13 3.86
CA GLY A 29 5.34 -12.05 3.05
C GLY A 29 5.23 -10.65 3.67
N VAL A 30 4.68 -10.51 4.89
CA VAL A 30 4.35 -9.20 5.50
C VAL A 30 5.57 -8.31 5.72
N SER A 31 6.75 -8.88 6.02
CA SER A 31 7.96 -8.05 6.22
C SER A 31 8.76 -7.87 4.93
N HIS A 32 8.83 -8.90 4.09
CA HIS A 32 9.47 -8.86 2.78
C HIS A 32 8.78 -9.92 1.90
N PRO A 33 8.18 -9.58 0.74
CA PRO A 33 7.64 -10.59 -0.15
C PRO A 33 8.78 -11.53 -0.57
N VAL A 34 8.62 -12.80 -0.21
CA VAL A 34 9.53 -13.88 -0.56
C VAL A 34 9.12 -14.40 -1.92
N TYR A 35 10.09 -14.53 -2.81
CA TYR A 35 9.90 -15.11 -4.14
C TYR A 35 10.77 -16.35 -4.25
N TRP A 36 10.18 -17.46 -4.65
CA TRP A 36 10.91 -18.69 -4.88
C TRP A 36 10.32 -19.44 -6.06
N LEU A 37 11.07 -20.42 -6.56
CA LEU A 37 10.65 -21.25 -7.67
C LEU A 37 10.26 -22.62 -7.14
N SER A 38 9.20 -23.19 -7.69
CA SER A 38 8.86 -24.59 -7.50
C SER A 38 8.65 -25.31 -8.83
N TRP A 39 8.64 -26.63 -8.79
CA TRP A 39 8.57 -27.44 -10.01
C TRP A 39 7.35 -28.33 -10.09
N ASN A 40 6.61 -28.48 -8.99
CA ASN A 40 5.41 -29.29 -8.94
C ASN A 40 4.30 -28.52 -8.25
N VAL A 41 3.06 -28.88 -8.57
CA VAL A 41 1.88 -28.36 -7.89
C VAL A 41 1.09 -29.53 -7.32
N LYS A 42 0.60 -29.35 -6.10
CA LYS A 42 -0.24 -30.31 -5.41
C LYS A 42 -1.60 -29.66 -5.08
N PRO A 43 -2.72 -30.26 -5.48
CA PRO A 43 -4.02 -29.75 -5.07
C PRO A 43 -4.27 -30.02 -3.58
N PHE A 44 -4.96 -29.11 -2.90
CA PHE A 44 -5.52 -29.33 -1.56
C PHE A 44 -7.01 -28.96 -1.53
N ASP A 45 -7.76 -29.65 -0.67
CA ASP A 45 -9.21 -29.50 -0.53
C ASP A 45 -9.59 -28.58 0.64
N SER A 46 -8.74 -28.45 1.67
CA SER A 46 -8.97 -27.58 2.83
C SER A 46 -7.68 -27.01 3.44
N ASN A 47 -7.78 -25.89 4.18
CA ASN A 47 -6.64 -25.30 4.90
C ASN A 47 -6.10 -26.26 5.96
N GLU A 48 -6.95 -27.05 6.61
CA GLU A 48 -6.54 -28.08 7.59
C GLU A 48 -5.62 -29.14 6.95
N GLN A 49 -5.97 -29.60 5.74
CA GLN A 49 -5.14 -30.53 4.99
C GLN A 49 -3.79 -29.90 4.63
N LEU A 50 -3.79 -28.64 4.20
CA LEU A 50 -2.56 -27.91 3.88
C LEU A 50 -1.67 -27.73 5.12
N VAL A 51 -2.24 -27.36 6.27
CA VAL A 51 -1.49 -27.25 7.54
C VAL A 51 -0.89 -28.60 7.93
N ALA A 52 -1.66 -29.68 7.84
CA ALA A 52 -1.17 -31.03 8.14
C ALA A 52 -0.02 -31.43 7.21
N ASP A 53 -0.12 -31.10 5.92
CA ASP A 53 0.90 -31.37 4.91
C ASP A 53 2.19 -30.60 5.18
N LEU A 54 2.11 -29.29 5.40
CA LEU A 54 3.26 -28.46 5.76
C LEU A 54 3.88 -28.91 7.08
N SER A 55 3.05 -29.30 8.06
CA SER A 55 3.51 -29.81 9.36
C SER A 55 4.30 -31.11 9.25
N ALA A 56 3.92 -32.00 8.32
CA ALA A 56 4.67 -33.22 8.05
C ALA A 56 6.09 -32.92 7.53
N HIS A 57 6.27 -31.77 6.86
CA HIS A 57 7.54 -31.27 6.33
C HIS A 57 8.23 -30.23 7.23
N ARG A 58 7.91 -30.18 8.53
CA ARG A 58 8.49 -29.16 9.43
C ARG A 58 10.02 -29.15 9.48
N GLN A 59 10.66 -30.31 9.32
CA GLN A 59 12.12 -30.44 9.39
C GLN A 59 12.82 -30.07 8.09
N ASP A 60 12.10 -30.05 6.96
CA ASP A 60 12.63 -29.82 5.62
C ASP A 60 11.79 -28.81 4.81
N LEU A 61 11.07 -27.93 5.49
CA LEU A 61 10.06 -27.04 4.91
C LEU A 61 10.58 -26.23 3.72
N GLY A 62 11.77 -25.63 3.82
CA GLY A 62 12.36 -24.86 2.72
C GLY A 62 12.55 -25.71 1.47
N ARG A 63 13.08 -26.94 1.62
CA ARG A 63 13.24 -27.87 0.51
C ARG A 63 11.88 -28.31 -0.05
N TYR A 64 10.90 -28.53 0.82
CA TYR A 64 9.55 -28.90 0.40
C TYR A 64 8.90 -27.80 -0.44
N LEU A 65 8.97 -26.54 0.01
CA LEU A 65 8.42 -25.38 -0.71
C LEU A 65 9.17 -25.08 -2.01
N ASP A 66 10.46 -25.38 -2.08
CA ASP A 66 11.22 -25.35 -3.34
C ASP A 66 10.73 -26.41 -4.31
N GLU A 67 10.17 -27.54 -3.87
CA GLU A 67 9.75 -28.61 -4.76
C GLU A 67 8.27 -28.54 -5.16
N VAL A 68 7.41 -28.14 -4.23
CA VAL A 68 5.95 -28.26 -4.35
C VAL A 68 5.28 -26.96 -3.93
N SER A 69 4.38 -26.47 -4.80
CA SER A 69 3.40 -25.45 -4.44
C SER A 69 2.04 -26.09 -4.22
N SER A 70 1.40 -25.79 -3.11
CA SER A 70 0.03 -26.24 -2.85
C SER A 70 -0.96 -25.29 -3.50
N VAL A 71 -1.99 -25.77 -4.18
CA VAL A 71 -3.00 -24.92 -4.85
C VAL A 71 -4.40 -25.44 -4.52
N PRO A 72 -5.41 -24.58 -4.30
CA PRO A 72 -6.78 -25.06 -4.07
C PRO A 72 -7.24 -25.95 -5.23
N ALA A 73 -7.86 -27.09 -4.93
CA ALA A 73 -8.28 -28.08 -5.93
C ALA A 73 -9.18 -27.48 -7.04
N ALA A 74 -9.98 -26.46 -6.70
CA ALA A 74 -10.81 -25.71 -7.64
C ALA A 74 -9.99 -24.92 -8.68
N GLN A 75 -8.84 -24.38 -8.30
CA GLN A 75 -7.95 -23.59 -9.17
C GLN A 75 -6.92 -24.46 -9.88
N PHE A 76 -6.62 -25.65 -9.35
CA PHE A 76 -5.66 -26.59 -9.94
C PHE A 76 -5.98 -26.91 -11.40
N ARG A 77 -7.26 -26.99 -11.78
CA ARG A 77 -7.67 -27.26 -13.17
C ARG A 77 -7.40 -26.10 -14.14
N ALA A 78 -7.31 -24.88 -13.63
CA ALA A 78 -7.01 -23.70 -14.44
C ALA A 78 -5.50 -23.54 -14.70
N LEU A 79 -4.66 -24.21 -13.92
CA LEU A 79 -3.22 -24.25 -14.13
C LEU A 79 -2.89 -25.06 -15.39
N SER A 80 -2.54 -24.34 -16.45
CA SER A 80 -1.90 -24.93 -17.63
C SER A 80 -0.39 -24.79 -17.48
N MET A 81 0.32 -25.91 -17.38
CA MET A 81 1.77 -25.92 -17.60
C MET A 81 2.07 -26.18 -19.07
N PRO A 82 3.10 -25.54 -19.64
CA PRO A 82 3.74 -26.09 -20.83
C PRO A 82 4.27 -27.49 -20.51
N ASP A 83 4.14 -28.43 -21.46
CA ASP A 83 4.62 -29.81 -21.30
C ASP A 83 6.06 -29.82 -20.77
N ARG A 84 6.25 -30.49 -19.62
CA ARG A 84 7.56 -30.66 -19.00
C ARG A 84 8.35 -31.68 -19.82
N GLN A 85 9.03 -31.22 -20.86
CA GLN A 85 9.87 -32.07 -21.70
C GLN A 85 11.22 -32.41 -21.05
N THR A 86 11.61 -31.68 -20.01
CA THR A 86 12.91 -31.81 -19.34
C THR A 86 12.77 -31.79 -17.83
N ASP A 87 13.45 -32.72 -17.15
CA ASP A 87 13.57 -32.78 -15.68
C ASP A 87 14.59 -31.77 -15.11
N SER A 88 15.06 -30.82 -15.92
CA SER A 88 16.01 -29.81 -15.48
C SER A 88 15.41 -28.91 -14.40
N ARG A 89 16.17 -28.67 -13.33
CA ARG A 89 15.82 -27.79 -12.19
C ARG A 89 16.83 -26.65 -12.07
N ASP A 90 17.18 -26.04 -13.19
CA ASP A 90 18.17 -24.97 -13.29
C ASP A 90 17.56 -23.56 -13.28
N ALA A 91 16.23 -23.47 -13.14
CA ALA A 91 15.52 -22.22 -13.09
C ALA A 91 15.94 -21.41 -11.86
N ARG A 92 16.23 -20.11 -12.04
CA ARG A 92 16.60 -19.18 -10.97
C ARG A 92 16.11 -17.77 -11.25
N LEU A 93 15.84 -17.04 -10.17
CA LEU A 93 15.61 -15.60 -10.21
C LEU A 93 16.95 -14.87 -10.32
N VAL A 94 17.04 -13.94 -11.26
CA VAL A 94 18.27 -13.23 -11.61
C VAL A 94 18.30 -11.84 -10.98
N SER A 95 17.16 -11.14 -10.99
CA SER A 95 17.04 -9.82 -10.39
C SER A 95 15.62 -9.53 -9.95
N LEU A 96 15.49 -8.61 -9.01
CA LEU A 96 14.23 -8.15 -8.45
C LEU A 96 14.27 -6.63 -8.32
N ALA A 97 13.32 -5.94 -8.96
CA ALA A 97 13.06 -4.53 -8.77
C ALA A 97 11.66 -4.35 -8.18
N ARG A 98 11.53 -3.43 -7.23
CA ARG A 98 10.27 -3.18 -6.52
C ARG A 98 10.01 -1.69 -6.44
N SER A 99 8.74 -1.34 -6.64
CA SER A 99 8.17 -0.04 -6.36
C SER A 99 6.91 -0.23 -5.51
N ARG A 100 6.11 0.82 -5.34
CA ARG A 100 4.93 0.78 -4.47
C ARG A 100 3.85 -0.18 -4.97
N ASP A 101 3.67 -0.23 -6.28
CA ASP A 101 2.57 -0.88 -6.99
C ASP A 101 3.07 -1.79 -8.13
N HIS A 102 4.38 -1.78 -8.41
CA HIS A 102 5.00 -2.68 -9.37
C HIS A 102 6.11 -3.54 -8.76
N ILE A 103 6.16 -4.81 -9.16
CA ILE A 103 7.26 -5.73 -8.91
C ILE A 103 7.71 -6.32 -10.23
N ARG A 104 9.01 -6.29 -10.47
CA ARG A 104 9.62 -6.86 -11.68
C ARG A 104 10.68 -7.86 -11.32
N LEU A 105 10.55 -9.08 -11.84
CA LEU A 105 11.51 -10.16 -11.64
C LEU A 105 12.06 -10.61 -12.99
N ASN A 106 13.37 -10.82 -13.07
CA ASN A 106 13.97 -11.53 -14.18
C ASN A 106 14.29 -12.96 -13.76
N TYR A 107 14.08 -13.92 -14.65
CA TYR A 107 14.37 -15.33 -14.42
C TYR A 107 15.10 -15.96 -15.60
N THR A 108 15.74 -17.10 -15.36
CA THR A 108 16.35 -17.95 -16.39
C THR A 108 16.20 -19.40 -15.99
N GLY A 109 15.98 -20.31 -16.94
CA GLY A 109 15.95 -21.76 -16.75
C GLY A 109 15.79 -22.50 -18.08
N SER A 110 16.17 -23.77 -18.15
CA SER A 110 15.99 -24.61 -19.35
C SER A 110 14.66 -25.38 -19.34
N ALA A 111 13.95 -25.41 -18.21
CA ALA A 111 12.64 -26.05 -18.07
C ALA A 111 11.57 -25.08 -17.53
N PRO A 112 10.27 -25.34 -17.77
CA PRO A 112 9.20 -24.62 -17.09
C PRO A 112 9.27 -24.77 -15.57
N ALA A 113 8.85 -23.73 -14.86
CA ALA A 113 8.80 -23.69 -13.40
C ALA A 113 7.57 -22.88 -12.96
N TYR A 114 7.30 -22.86 -11.65
CA TYR A 114 6.34 -21.95 -11.07
C TYR A 114 7.04 -20.91 -10.21
N LEU A 115 6.66 -19.66 -10.38
CA LEU A 115 7.03 -18.59 -9.47
C LEU A 115 5.99 -18.52 -8.36
N ASN A 116 6.45 -18.76 -7.13
CA ASN A 116 5.69 -18.44 -5.93
C ASN A 116 6.06 -17.03 -5.50
N ALA A 117 5.05 -16.21 -5.27
CA ALA A 117 5.17 -14.91 -4.68
C ALA A 117 4.35 -14.89 -3.39
N ALA A 118 5.02 -14.77 -2.24
CA ALA A 118 4.38 -14.54 -0.94
C ALA A 118 3.80 -13.11 -0.88
N ILE A 119 2.79 -12.88 -1.70
CA ILE A 119 2.01 -11.67 -1.84
C ILE A 119 0.57 -12.13 -1.83
N ASN A 120 -0.25 -11.44 -1.03
CA ASN A 120 -1.67 -11.70 -0.96
C ASN A 120 -2.31 -11.67 -2.35
N SER A 121 -2.91 -12.79 -2.74
CA SER A 121 -3.74 -12.91 -3.93
C SER A 121 -4.92 -11.95 -3.81
N ASP A 122 -4.99 -10.98 -4.72
CA ASP A 122 -6.03 -9.96 -4.78
C ASP A 122 -6.41 -9.70 -6.25
N PRO A 123 -7.69 -9.50 -6.58
CA PRO A 123 -8.13 -9.23 -7.96
C PRO A 123 -7.53 -7.97 -8.60
N GLY A 124 -6.97 -7.05 -7.80
CA GLY A 124 -6.26 -5.86 -8.29
C GLY A 124 -4.86 -6.16 -8.83
N TRP A 125 -4.31 -7.35 -8.58
CA TRP A 125 -3.05 -7.76 -9.20
C TRP A 125 -3.24 -8.17 -10.65
N THR A 126 -2.40 -7.60 -11.51
CA THR A 126 -2.22 -8.04 -12.89
C THR A 126 -0.80 -8.56 -13.05
N VAL A 127 -0.64 -9.66 -13.77
CA VAL A 127 0.67 -10.29 -13.99
C VAL A 127 0.91 -10.47 -15.47
N THR A 128 2.12 -10.13 -15.90
CA THR A 128 2.59 -10.47 -17.24
C THR A 128 3.86 -11.29 -17.18
N VAL A 129 4.00 -12.25 -18.09
CA VAL A 129 5.22 -13.03 -18.30
C VAL A 129 5.68 -12.79 -19.72
N ASN A 130 6.86 -12.19 -19.88
CA ASN A 130 7.38 -11.75 -21.18
C ASN A 130 6.38 -10.86 -21.95
N GLY A 131 5.73 -9.94 -21.23
CA GLY A 131 4.73 -9.02 -21.78
C GLY A 131 3.36 -9.65 -22.12
N LYS A 132 3.17 -10.96 -21.88
CA LYS A 132 1.87 -11.63 -22.08
C LYS A 132 1.11 -11.71 -20.76
N PRO A 133 -0.17 -11.31 -20.72
CA PRO A 133 -0.99 -11.48 -19.52
C PRO A 133 -1.07 -12.94 -19.09
N VAL A 134 -0.84 -13.18 -17.81
CA VAL A 134 -0.99 -14.50 -17.17
C VAL A 134 -1.89 -14.31 -15.97
N GLN A 135 -2.89 -15.18 -15.83
CA GLN A 135 -3.73 -15.18 -14.65
C GLN A 135 -2.96 -15.87 -13.51
N PRO A 136 -2.58 -15.13 -12.43
CA PRO A 136 -2.04 -15.79 -11.25
C PRO A 136 -3.14 -16.65 -10.62
N VAL A 137 -2.73 -17.76 -10.02
CA VAL A 137 -3.60 -18.57 -9.16
C VAL A 137 -3.17 -18.44 -7.72
N GLN A 138 -4.10 -18.67 -6.80
CA GLN A 138 -3.81 -18.72 -5.38
C GLN A 138 -3.00 -19.98 -5.06
N SER A 139 -1.94 -19.84 -4.28
CA SER A 139 -1.16 -20.95 -3.76
C SER A 139 -0.93 -20.86 -2.26
N ASN A 140 -0.55 -22.00 -1.69
CA ASN A 140 -0.43 -22.24 -0.27
C ASN A 140 -1.71 -21.75 0.40
N PHE A 141 -1.63 -20.69 1.20
CA PHE A 141 -2.82 -20.12 1.82
C PHE A 141 -3.37 -18.94 1.02
N ASN A 142 -2.59 -17.88 0.82
CA ASN A 142 -3.03 -16.69 0.09
C ASN A 142 -1.94 -16.11 -0.83
N ASP A 143 -0.95 -16.91 -1.19
CA ASP A 143 0.14 -16.48 -2.07
C ASP A 143 -0.33 -16.46 -3.53
N MET A 144 0.47 -15.86 -4.41
CA MET A 144 0.28 -15.95 -5.85
C MET A 144 1.26 -16.94 -6.48
N LEU A 145 0.76 -17.79 -7.37
CA LEU A 145 1.53 -18.69 -8.20
C LEU A 145 1.41 -18.30 -9.67
N VAL A 146 2.54 -18.20 -10.35
CA VAL A 146 2.62 -17.80 -11.75
C VAL A 146 3.42 -18.86 -12.53
N PRO A 147 2.84 -19.48 -13.58
CA PRO A 147 3.59 -20.39 -14.44
C PRO A 147 4.64 -19.63 -15.26
N LEU A 148 5.88 -20.11 -15.23
CA LEU A 148 6.99 -19.59 -16.01
C LEU A 148 7.36 -20.58 -17.13
N PRO A 149 7.37 -20.14 -18.40
CA PRO A 149 7.87 -20.96 -19.49
C PRO A 149 9.40 -21.12 -19.38
N ALA A 150 9.92 -22.20 -19.98
CA ALA A 150 11.36 -22.39 -20.14
C ALA A 150 12.01 -21.20 -20.87
N GLY A 151 13.28 -20.98 -20.60
CA GLY A 151 14.09 -19.88 -21.12
C GLY A 151 14.39 -18.82 -20.09
N GLY A 152 14.78 -17.63 -20.57
CA GLY A 152 14.93 -16.43 -19.77
C GLY A 152 13.81 -15.45 -20.05
N GLY A 153 13.41 -14.69 -19.04
CA GLY A 153 12.28 -13.79 -19.18
C GLY A 153 12.10 -12.82 -18.03
N GLU A 154 11.09 -11.97 -18.19
CA GLU A 154 10.64 -10.98 -17.21
C GLU A 154 9.23 -11.32 -16.74
N VAL A 155 9.00 -11.19 -15.44
CA VAL A 155 7.69 -11.25 -14.81
C VAL A 155 7.42 -9.88 -14.20
N ASP A 156 6.33 -9.24 -14.61
CA ASP A 156 5.90 -7.94 -14.10
C ASP A 156 4.55 -8.12 -13.39
N PHE A 157 4.52 -7.80 -12.10
CA PHE A 157 3.31 -7.67 -11.30
C PHE A 157 2.99 -6.19 -11.17
N SER A 158 1.74 -5.84 -11.47
CA SER A 158 1.23 -4.47 -11.36
C SER A 158 -0.07 -4.50 -10.56
N TYR A 159 -0.13 -3.73 -9.48
CA TYR A 159 -1.32 -3.62 -8.63
C TYR A 159 -2.12 -2.37 -8.98
N HIS A 160 -3.40 -2.56 -9.30
CA HIS A 160 -4.34 -1.47 -9.49
C HIS A 160 -5.68 -1.82 -8.86
N SER A 161 -6.15 -0.97 -7.93
CA SER A 161 -7.41 -1.18 -7.21
C SER A 161 -8.30 0.04 -7.33
N LEU A 162 -9.33 -0.08 -8.19
CA LEU A 162 -10.34 0.96 -8.36
C LEU A 162 -10.97 1.40 -7.04
N LYS A 163 -11.13 0.48 -6.08
CA LYS A 163 -11.65 0.80 -4.74
C LYS A 163 -10.68 1.70 -3.96
N GLN A 164 -9.38 1.41 -4.02
CA GLN A 164 -8.38 2.25 -3.37
C GLN A 164 -8.29 3.63 -4.03
N ASP A 165 -8.33 3.68 -5.36
CA ASP A 165 -8.30 4.95 -6.10
C ASP A 165 -9.51 5.81 -5.74
N LEU A 166 -10.72 5.25 -5.80
CA LEU A 166 -11.95 5.96 -5.42
C LEU A 166 -11.91 6.42 -3.95
N PHE A 167 -11.41 5.58 -3.05
CA PHE A 167 -11.27 5.96 -1.65
C PHE A 167 -10.25 7.09 -1.45
N PHE A 168 -9.11 7.03 -2.15
CA PHE A 168 -8.08 8.05 -2.08
C PHE A 168 -8.58 9.38 -2.67
N ASP A 169 -9.25 9.32 -3.83
CA ASP A 169 -9.87 10.46 -4.50
C ASP A 169 -10.97 11.11 -3.63
N SER A 170 -11.77 10.29 -2.93
CA SER A 170 -12.81 10.80 -2.04
C SER A 170 -12.26 11.73 -0.95
N ARG A 171 -11.04 11.48 -0.45
CA ARG A 171 -10.39 12.33 0.56
C ARG A 171 -10.13 13.73 0.03
N TYR A 172 -9.70 13.85 -1.22
CA TYR A 172 -9.51 15.15 -1.87
C TYR A 172 -10.85 15.87 -2.08
N LEU A 173 -11.91 15.14 -2.44
CA LEU A 173 -13.24 15.72 -2.54
C LEU A 173 -13.72 16.30 -1.21
N PHE A 174 -13.47 15.61 -0.08
CA PHE A 174 -13.82 16.14 1.24
C PHE A 174 -13.01 17.39 1.62
N VAL A 175 -11.71 17.43 1.30
CA VAL A 175 -10.89 18.63 1.52
C VAL A 175 -11.40 19.80 0.70
N LEU A 176 -11.70 19.59 -0.58
CA LEU A 176 -12.27 20.64 -1.45
C LEU A 176 -13.63 21.12 -0.94
N ALA A 177 -14.50 20.20 -0.51
CA ALA A 177 -15.78 20.55 0.09
C ALA A 177 -15.63 21.36 1.39
N GLY A 178 -14.66 21.00 2.24
CA GLY A 178 -14.33 21.75 3.45
C GLY A 178 -13.86 23.17 3.14
N LEU A 179 -12.95 23.32 2.17
CA LEU A 179 -12.46 24.63 1.74
C LEU A 179 -13.56 25.50 1.13
N MET A 180 -14.45 24.92 0.31
CA MET A 180 -15.60 25.64 -0.23
C MET A 180 -16.56 26.09 0.88
N THR A 181 -16.83 25.23 1.85
CA THR A 181 -17.68 25.57 3.01
C THR A 181 -17.07 26.71 3.82
N MET A 182 -15.77 26.65 4.09
CA MET A 182 -15.06 27.72 4.81
C MET A 182 -15.12 29.04 4.04
N GLY A 183 -14.87 29.02 2.72
CA GLY A 183 -14.96 30.19 1.87
C GLY A 183 -16.36 30.82 1.86
N LEU A 184 -17.42 30.00 1.77
CA LEU A 184 -18.80 30.46 1.83
C LEU A 184 -19.16 31.08 3.18
N LEU A 185 -18.70 30.49 4.29
CA LEU A 185 -18.90 31.04 5.63
C LEU A 185 -18.17 32.39 5.80
N THR A 186 -16.91 32.48 5.39
CA THR A 186 -16.15 33.74 5.43
C THR A 186 -16.79 34.82 4.57
N TRP A 187 -17.25 34.47 3.36
CA TRP A 187 -17.94 35.41 2.49
C TRP A 187 -19.26 35.90 3.10
N GLY A 188 -20.04 35.00 3.70
CA GLY A 188 -21.28 35.35 4.40
C GLY A 188 -21.05 36.33 5.56
N VAL A 189 -20.01 36.11 6.37
CA VAL A 189 -19.64 37.01 7.47
C VAL A 189 -19.23 38.40 6.93
N LEU A 190 -18.39 38.45 5.91
CA LEU A 190 -17.93 39.71 5.31
C LEU A 190 -19.07 40.49 4.64
N ALA A 191 -19.95 39.80 3.91
CA ALA A 191 -21.12 40.40 3.28
C ALA A 191 -22.08 40.97 4.33
N GLY A 192 -22.33 40.24 5.42
CA GLY A 192 -23.16 40.69 6.54
C GLY A 192 -22.59 41.94 7.23
N ALA A 193 -21.27 41.96 7.52
CA ALA A 193 -20.61 43.11 8.11
C ALA A 193 -20.70 44.37 7.22
N ARG A 194 -20.54 44.20 5.90
CA ARG A 194 -20.68 45.29 4.92
C ARG A 194 -22.11 45.83 4.84
N TRP A 195 -23.12 44.96 4.95
CA TRP A 195 -24.53 45.36 4.96
C TRP A 195 -24.86 46.17 6.22
N MET A 196 -24.34 45.76 7.38
CA MET A 196 -24.50 46.52 8.63
C MET A 196 -23.89 47.92 8.55
N GLN A 197 -22.71 48.09 7.92
CA GLN A 197 -22.09 49.41 7.71
C GLN A 197 -22.93 50.33 6.80
N MET A 198 -23.63 49.80 5.80
CA MET A 198 -24.53 50.62 4.96
C MET A 198 -25.84 50.99 5.67
N SER A 199 -26.25 50.19 6.66
CA SER A 199 -27.50 50.40 7.39
C SER A 199 -27.39 51.38 8.56
N GLU A 200 -26.20 51.91 8.87
CA GLU A 200 -26.10 53.07 9.77
C GLU A 200 -26.68 54.29 9.04
N PRO A 201 -27.88 54.78 9.43
CA PRO A 201 -28.44 55.98 8.85
C PRO A 201 -27.44 57.10 9.12
N SER A 202 -27.04 57.81 8.06
CA SER A 202 -26.12 58.94 8.15
C SER A 202 -26.56 59.86 9.28
N ARG A 203 -25.95 59.72 10.45
CA ARG A 203 -26.07 60.70 11.53
C ARG A 203 -25.46 61.95 10.95
N ALA A 204 -26.34 62.88 10.55
CA ALA A 204 -25.94 64.18 10.08
C ALA A 204 -24.90 64.75 11.05
N PRO A 205 -23.77 65.28 10.55
CA PRO A 205 -22.74 65.84 11.42
C PRO A 205 -23.40 66.94 12.26
N SER A 206 -23.52 66.68 13.57
CA SER A 206 -23.97 67.66 14.53
C SER A 206 -22.90 68.76 14.57
N ARG A 207 -23.22 69.86 13.91
CA ARG A 207 -22.43 71.07 13.82
C ARG A 207 -22.51 71.81 15.17
N ASN A 208 -21.83 71.27 16.19
CA ASN A 208 -21.53 72.02 17.41
C ASN A 208 -20.02 72.18 17.52
N GLY A 209 -19.56 73.39 17.19
CA GLY A 209 -18.19 73.80 17.38
C GLY A 209 -17.91 74.29 18.81
N LEU A 210 -16.60 74.52 19.03
CA LEU A 210 -15.95 75.34 20.08
C LEU A 210 -15.92 74.65 21.46
N ARG A 211 -14.78 74.40 22.13
CA ARG A 211 -13.57 75.20 22.33
C ARG A 211 -12.41 74.31 22.83
N GLN A 212 -11.19 74.67 22.41
CA GLN A 212 -9.85 74.23 22.88
C GLN A 212 -9.60 74.49 24.40
N PRO A 213 -8.64 73.81 25.08
CA PRO A 213 -7.22 74.16 25.01
C PRO A 213 -6.18 73.03 25.06
N SER A 214 -5.02 73.39 24.52
CA SER A 214 -3.68 72.85 24.68
C SER A 214 -3.31 72.30 26.06
N GLU A 215 -2.69 71.11 26.09
CA GLU A 215 -1.66 70.81 27.07
C GLU A 215 -0.50 70.05 26.40
N SER A 216 0.64 70.71 26.46
CA SER A 216 1.99 70.27 26.11
C SER A 216 2.53 69.23 27.10
N ILE A 217 3.69 68.63 26.76
CA ILE A 217 4.63 67.83 27.60
C ILE A 217 4.35 66.32 27.43
N ARG A 218 5.27 65.45 26.99
CA ARG A 218 6.74 65.40 27.10
C ARG A 218 7.31 64.53 25.99
N ALA A 219 8.46 64.95 25.46
CA ALA A 219 9.41 64.04 24.84
C ALA A 219 9.90 63.04 25.88
N ASP A 220 10.00 61.75 25.53
CA ASP A 220 11.09 60.95 26.06
C ASP A 220 11.59 59.96 25.01
N GLU A 221 12.91 59.86 24.99
CA GLU A 221 13.81 59.35 23.97
C GLU A 221 13.85 57.81 23.88
N PRO A 222 14.50 57.26 22.84
CA PRO A 222 14.62 55.82 22.62
C PRO A 222 15.69 55.21 23.53
N ARG A 223 15.48 53.98 24.00
CA ARG A 223 16.58 53.15 24.53
C ARG A 223 16.91 51.99 23.60
N PRO A 224 18.19 51.82 23.24
CA PRO A 224 18.68 50.67 22.51
C PRO A 224 18.96 49.45 23.42
N ILE A 225 19.05 48.33 22.70
CA ILE A 225 19.31 46.90 22.98
C ILE A 225 20.49 46.63 23.95
N PRO A 226 20.47 45.49 24.67
CA PRO A 226 21.59 44.56 24.51
C PRO A 226 21.18 43.09 24.31
N THR A 227 21.77 42.56 23.23
CA THR A 227 22.20 41.20 22.92
C THR A 227 22.67 40.38 24.12
N SER A 228 22.28 39.09 24.20
CA SER A 228 22.95 37.98 24.91
C SER A 228 21.91 36.85 25.13
N LEU A 229 22.11 35.55 24.88
CA LEU A 229 23.25 34.71 24.51
C LEU A 229 22.65 33.36 24.01
N ALA A 230 23.45 32.64 23.21
CA ALA A 230 23.61 31.19 23.01
C ALA A 230 22.60 30.19 23.65
N GLU A 231 22.22 29.07 23.04
CA GLU A 231 23.11 27.98 22.58
C GLU A 231 22.34 26.98 21.67
N PRO A 232 23.02 26.30 20.73
CA PRO A 232 22.53 25.09 20.07
C PRO A 232 22.87 23.83 20.87
N MET A 233 21.96 22.85 20.92
CA MET A 233 22.24 21.50 21.42
C MET A 233 21.85 20.45 20.36
N SER A 234 22.86 19.73 19.90
CA SER A 234 22.84 18.42 19.23
C SER A 234 24.28 17.88 19.37
N PRO A 235 24.59 16.58 19.35
CA PRO A 235 23.78 15.36 19.47
C PRO A 235 24.25 14.44 20.64
N ASP A 236 23.51 13.37 20.88
CA ASP A 236 24.04 12.03 21.21
C ASP A 236 23.19 10.99 20.46
#